data_AF-A0A6L7X2Z6-F1
#
_entry.id   AF-A0A6L7X2Z6-F1
#
_cell.length_a   1.000
_cell.length_b   1.000
_cell.length_c   1.000
_cell.angle_alpha   90.00
_cell.angle_beta   90.00
_cell.angle_gamma   90.00
#
_symmetry.space_group_name_H-M   'P 1'
#
loop_
_entity.id
_entity.type
_entity.pdbx_description
1 polymer ?
#
loop_
_entity_poly.entity_id
_entity_poly.type
_entity_poly.pdbx_seq_one_letter_code
_entity_poly.pdbx_strand_id
1 'polypeptide(L)' 'MSGTTGAFARVKIDALPKDAGWNLTDGSSVVFEYTLRDGTQADYVLCDRQGRPMAALEAHPAKWWETGAMR' A
#
# COMPACT_ATOMS: atom_id res chain seq x y z
N MET A 1 -12.42 -9.60 17.39
CA MET A 1 -11.19 -8.81 17.16
C MET A 1 -10.93 -8.72 15.66
N SER A 2 -11.64 -7.84 14.93
CA SER A 2 -11.57 -7.79 13.45
C SER A 2 -10.71 -6.63 12.90
N GLY A 3 -10.10 -5.81 13.76
CA GLY A 3 -9.33 -4.62 13.36
C GLY A 3 -7.80 -4.80 13.34
N THR A 4 -7.28 -5.97 13.68
CA THR A 4 -5.85 -6.14 14.00
C THR A 4 -4.98 -6.46 12.78
N THR A 5 -5.53 -7.03 11.71
CA THR A 5 -4.74 -7.60 10.61
C THR A 5 -4.35 -6.58 9.55
N GLY A 6 -5.25 -5.67 9.16
CA GLY A 6 -4.96 -4.61 8.18
C GLY A 6 -3.95 -3.59 8.72
N ALA A 7 -4.11 -3.15 9.97
CA ALA A 7 -3.16 -2.25 10.63
C ALA A 7 -1.75 -2.86 10.72
N PHE A 8 -1.64 -4.17 11.00
CA PHE A 8 -0.36 -4.86 11.03
C PHE A 8 0.29 -4.95 9.64
N ALA A 9 -0.50 -5.18 8.58
CA ALA A 9 0.02 -5.14 7.21
C ALA A 9 0.53 -3.74 6.84
N ARG A 10 -0.19 -2.69 7.23
CA ARG A 10 0.19 -1.27 7.05
C ARG A 10 1.55 -0.97 7.69
N VAL A 11 1.79 -1.44 8.92
CA VAL A 11 3.11 -1.31 9.59
C VAL A 11 4.25 -1.94 8.77
N LYS A 12 4.03 -3.11 8.16
CA LYS A 12 5.04 -3.74 7.30
C LYS A 12 5.24 -2.97 5.99
N ILE A 13 4.15 -2.50 5.38
CA ILE A 13 4.20 -1.69 4.16
C ILE A 13 4.87 -0.34 4.43
N ASP A 14 4.83 0.19 5.65
CA ASP A 14 5.59 1.39 5.99
C ASP A 14 7.09 1.08 6.21
N ALA A 15 7.43 -0.10 6.71
CA ALA A 15 8.82 -0.47 7.02
C ALA A 15 9.62 -0.85 5.75
N LEU A 16 9.07 -1.72 4.90
CA LEU A 16 9.82 -2.30 3.77
C LEU A 16 10.27 -1.27 2.71
N PRO A 17 9.45 -0.29 2.28
CA PRO A 17 9.89 0.77 1.39
C PRO A 17 10.95 1.67 2.05
N LYS A 18 10.80 1.99 3.35
CA LYS A 18 11.82 2.74 4.11
C LYS A 18 13.17 2.03 4.07
N ASP A 19 13.19 0.72 4.33
CA ASP A 19 14.40 -0.09 4.26
C ASP A 19 15.00 -0.13 2.85
N ALA A 20 14.15 -0.04 1.82
CA ALA A 20 14.56 0.08 0.42
C ALA A 20 14.94 1.51 -0.01
N GLY A 21 14.96 2.48 0.92
CA GLY A 21 15.38 3.86 0.66
C GLY A 21 14.29 4.81 0.16
N TRP A 22 13.02 4.40 0.25
CA TRP A 22 11.88 5.27 -0.07
C TRP A 22 11.56 6.22 1.07
N ASN A 23 11.20 7.46 0.73
CA ASN A 23 10.76 8.45 1.72
C ASN A 23 9.23 8.52 1.77
N LEU A 24 8.64 7.98 2.83
CA LEU A 24 7.18 8.00 3.04
C LEU A 24 6.62 9.39 3.38
N THR A 25 7.47 10.37 3.67
CA THR A 25 7.07 11.67 4.23
C THR A 25 7.38 12.87 3.34
N ASP A 26 7.97 12.65 2.17
CA ASP A 26 8.23 13.72 1.19
C ASP A 26 6.98 14.12 0.38
N GLY A 27 5.86 13.41 0.57
CA GLY A 27 4.60 13.66 -0.11
C GLY A 27 4.59 13.37 -1.62
N SER A 28 5.64 12.75 -2.16
CA SER A 28 5.78 12.50 -3.60
C SER A 28 6.24 11.10 -3.96
N SER A 29 7.07 10.46 -3.13
CA SER A 29 7.57 9.10 -3.35
C SER A 29 6.51 8.05 -3.01
N VAL A 30 5.65 8.31 -2.02
CA VAL A 30 4.55 7.43 -1.65
C VAL A 30 3.29 8.25 -1.41
N VAL A 31 2.20 7.87 -2.09
CA VAL A 31 0.88 8.48 -1.93
C VAL A 31 -0.05 7.47 -1.24
N PHE A 32 -0.65 7.87 -0.13
CA PHE A 32 -1.57 7.05 0.64
C PHE A 32 -3.00 7.22 0.12
N GLU A 33 -3.80 6.15 0.17
CA GLU A 33 -5.25 6.18 -0.09
C GLU A 33 -5.60 6.77 -1.47
N TYR A 34 -4.86 6.35 -2.49
CA TYR A 34 -4.94 6.91 -3.84
C TYR A 34 -6.11 6.35 -4.64
N THR A 35 -6.93 7.23 -5.22
CA THR A 35 -8.01 6.83 -6.13
C THR A 35 -7.48 6.65 -7.55
N LEU A 36 -7.58 5.41 -8.05
CA LEU A 36 -7.22 5.04 -9.42
C LEU A 36 -8.26 5.56 -10.42
N ARG A 37 -7.90 5.56 -11.72
CA ARG A 37 -8.74 6.10 -12.80
C ARG A 37 -10.07 5.36 -12.95
N ASP A 38 -10.12 4.08 -12.59
CA ASP A 38 -11.33 3.25 -12.61
C ASP A 38 -12.23 3.46 -11.38
N GLY A 39 -11.84 4.36 -10.45
CA GLY A 39 -12.57 4.65 -9.23
C GLY A 39 -12.26 3.70 -8.07
N THR A 40 -11.41 2.69 -8.26
CA THR A 40 -10.90 1.87 -7.16
C THR A 40 -9.91 2.65 -6.31
N GLN A 41 -9.76 2.28 -5.04
CA GLN A 41 -8.85 2.94 -4.11
C GLN A 41 -7.74 1.98 -3.74
N ALA A 42 -6.50 2.45 -3.87
CA ALA A 42 -5.32 1.76 -3.40
C ALA A 42 -4.88 2.28 -2.03
N ASP A 43 -4.44 1.38 -1.14
CA ASP A 43 -3.88 1.80 0.15
C ASP A 43 -2.63 2.67 -0.03
N TYR A 44 -1.76 2.32 -0.98
CA TYR A 44 -0.54 3.06 -1.30
C TYR A 44 -0.25 3.04 -2.80
N VAL A 45 0.37 4.10 -3.28
CA VAL A 45 1.02 4.16 -4.60
C VAL A 45 2.46 4.57 -4.44
N LEU A 46 3.37 3.74 -4.96
CA LEU A 46 4.79 4.06 -5.09
C LEU A 46 5.01 4.86 -6.37
N CYS A 47 5.72 5.97 -6.27
CA CYS A 47 6.02 6.87 -7.37
C CYS A 47 7.52 6.96 -7.66
N ASP A 48 7.90 7.18 -8.90
CA ASP A 48 9.31 7.48 -9.20
C ASP A 48 9.75 8.85 -8.64
N ARG A 49 11.02 9.21 -8.86
CA ARG A 49 11.59 10.50 -8.41
C ARG A 49 10.90 11.73 -9.00
N GLN A 50 10.07 11.57 -10.03
CA GLN A 50 9.30 12.64 -10.66
C GLN A 50 7.84 12.66 -10.15
N GLY A 51 7.50 11.80 -9.19
CA GLY A 51 6.13 11.66 -8.68
C GLY A 51 5.21 10.86 -9.60
N ARG A 52 5.74 10.10 -10.57
CA ARG A 52 4.91 9.32 -11.49
C ARG A 52 4.57 7.95 -10.89
N PRO A 53 3.30 7.51 -10.90
CA PRO A 53 2.89 6.21 -10.36
C PRO A 53 3.63 5.05 -11.04
N MET A 54 4.16 4.12 -10.22
CA MET A 54 4.83 2.90 -10.69
C MET A 54 4.14 1.62 -10.24
N ALA A 55 3.65 1.58 -9.00
CA ALA A 55 3.02 0.40 -8.42
C ALA A 55 2.00 0.80 -7.34
N ALA A 56 0.92 0.02 -7.22
CA ALA A 56 -0.01 0.09 -6.10
C ALA A 56 0.29 -1.03 -5.09
N LEU A 57 0.15 -0.75 -3.79
CA LEU A 57 0.28 -1.74 -2.72
C LEU A 57 -1.02 -1.76 -1.92
N GLU A 58 -1.54 -2.96 -1.68
CA GLU A 58 -2.72 -3.18 -0.84
C GLU A 58 -2.35 -3.85 0.49
N ALA A 59 -2.90 -3.33 1.59
CA ALA A 59 -2.72 -3.90 2.90
C ALA A 59 -3.76 -5.01 3.13
N HIS A 60 -3.30 -6.25 3.21
CA HIS A 60 -4.18 -7.39 3.42
C HIS A 60 -3.77 -8.24 4.64
N PRO A 61 -4.74 -8.85 5.35
CA PRO A 61 -4.46 -9.89 6.32
C PRO A 61 -3.67 -11.03 5.68
N ALA A 62 -2.73 -11.63 6.42
CA ALA A 62 -1.87 -12.70 5.92
C ALA A 62 -2.62 -13.93 5.35
N LYS A 63 -3.86 -14.14 5.77
CA LYS A 63 -4.73 -15.25 5.37
C LYS A 63 -5.81 -14.85 4.35
N TRP A 64 -5.73 -13.65 3.78
CA TRP A 64 -6.68 -13.15 2.77
C TRP A 64 -6.90 -14.17 1.64
N TRP A 65 -5.86 -14.86 1.20
CA TRP A 65 -5.93 -15.81 0.08
C TRP A 65 -6.69 -17.12 0.43
N GLU A 66 -6.87 -17.44 1.71
CA GLU A 66 -7.62 -18.62 2.17
C GLU A 66 -9.15 -18.42 2.05
N THR A 67 -9.63 -17.19 1.90
CA THR A 67 -11.08 -16.86 1.87
C THR A 67 -11.72 -16.92 0.48
N GLY A 68 -10.94 -17.20 -0.57
CA GLY A 68 -11.45 -17.25 -1.95
C GLY A 68 -11.72 -15.88 -2.57
N ALA A 69 -11.29 -14.79 -1.93
CA ALA A 69 -11.43 -13.41 -2.43
C ALA A 69 -10.56 -13.08 -3.67
N MET A 70 -9.72 -14.02 -4.11
CA MET A 70 -8.89 -13.91 -5.32
C MET A 70 -9.47 -14.78 -6.45
N ARG A 71 -10.72 -14.51 -6.85
CA ARG A 71 -11.35 -15.06 -8.06
C ARG A 71 -11.81 -13.95 -8.97
#